data_AF-A0A0D2CPB7-F1
#
_entry.id   AF-A0A0D2CPB7-F1
#
_cell.length_a   1.000
_cell.length_b   1.000
_cell.length_c   1.000
_cell.angle_alpha   90.00
_cell.angle_beta   90.00
_cell.angle_gamma   90.00
#
_symmetry.space_group_name_H-M   'P 1'
#
loop_
_entity.id
_entity.type
_entity.pdbx_description
1 polymer ?
#
loop_
_entity_poly.entity_id
_entity_poly.type
_entity_poly.pdbx_seq_one_letter_code
_entity_poly.pdbx_strand_id
1 'polypeptide(L)'
;MAQARQGYHLLADFMSWASDTAIFPRFKSSNVLNLLLLQAEISKLEEDLRDFVDLDQKSGQPSRVNASLDWEALCDLEEDHPTKKTLEELREKLSVYNQALIQQITLNRQRTPSYENLDILRGWLRDTQGGKSELRGPGAMTWSEVPDGGRAVEDLLGLSSSRQERTVVHAFLRALFLLLKRFARSEAFSGRDSSKIVAEK
;
A
#
# COMPACT_ATOMS: atom_id res chain seq x y z
N MET A 1 0.55 10.43 -30.02
CA MET A 1 -0.80 9.84 -29.82
C MET A 1 -0.95 9.54 -28.33
N ALA A 2 -1.98 10.06 -27.66
CA ALA A 2 -2.21 9.77 -26.25
C ALA A 2 -2.60 8.29 -26.10
N GLN A 3 -1.86 7.54 -25.29
CA GLN A 3 -2.14 6.13 -25.04
C GLN A 3 -3.49 6.00 -24.33
N ALA A 4 -4.37 5.14 -24.84
CA ALA A 4 -5.67 4.89 -24.22
C ALA A 4 -5.45 4.39 -22.78
N ARG A 5 -5.96 5.13 -21.79
CA ARG A 5 -5.89 4.74 -20.37
C ARG A 5 -6.72 3.48 -20.17
N GLN A 6 -6.13 2.45 -19.58
CA GLN A 6 -6.78 1.16 -19.32
C GLN A 6 -6.38 0.60 -17.94
N GLY A 7 -7.18 -0.32 -17.41
CA GLY A 7 -6.93 -1.01 -16.15
C GLY A 7 -6.59 -0.10 -14.98
N TYR A 8 -5.40 -0.27 -14.39
CA TYR A 8 -4.97 0.52 -13.22
C TYR A 8 -4.99 2.03 -13.45
N HIS A 9 -4.80 2.51 -14.69
CA HIS A 9 -4.90 3.94 -14.99
C HIS A 9 -6.34 4.45 -14.87
N LEU A 10 -7.32 3.70 -15.38
CA LEU A 10 -8.74 4.06 -15.23
C LEU A 10 -9.18 3.93 -13.77
N LEU A 11 -8.68 2.92 -13.06
CA LEU A 11 -8.95 2.75 -11.64
C LEU A 11 -8.40 3.92 -10.82
N ALA A 12 -7.18 4.38 -11.11
CA ALA A 12 -6.60 5.55 -10.46
C ALA A 12 -7.40 6.83 -10.76
N ASP A 13 -7.81 7.04 -12.01
CA ASP A 13 -8.67 8.17 -12.38
C ASP A 13 -10.02 8.12 -11.65
N PHE A 14 -10.63 6.93 -11.56
CA PHE A 14 -11.87 6.73 -10.83
C PHE A 14 -11.71 6.98 -9.34
N MET A 15 -10.67 6.43 -8.70
CA MET A 15 -10.39 6.64 -7.28
C MET A 15 -10.01 8.08 -6.96
N SER A 16 -9.40 8.81 -7.90
CA SER A 16 -9.13 10.24 -7.77
C SER A 16 -10.41 11.07 -7.79
N TRP A 17 -11.34 10.74 -8.70
CA TRP A 17 -12.62 11.43 -8.82
C TRP A 17 -13.61 11.08 -7.69
N ALA A 18 -13.73 9.79 -7.36
CA ALA A 18 -14.52 9.27 -6.25
C ALA A 18 -13.57 8.86 -5.11
N SER A 19 -13.00 9.86 -4.43
CA SER A 19 -12.00 9.69 -3.37
C SER A 19 -12.42 8.72 -2.25
N ASP A 20 -13.72 8.59 -2.00
CA ASP A 20 -14.31 7.61 -1.08
C ASP A 20 -14.07 6.14 -1.46
N THR A 21 -13.76 5.88 -2.74
CA THR A 21 -13.44 4.57 -3.29
C THR A 21 -11.93 4.32 -3.39
N ALA A 22 -11.10 5.28 -3.00
CA ALA A 22 -9.65 5.13 -2.93
C ALA A 22 -9.29 4.21 -1.75
N ILE A 23 -9.46 2.90 -1.99
CA ILE A 23 -9.33 1.84 -1.00
C ILE A 23 -8.09 1.00 -1.34
N PHE A 24 -7.25 0.75 -0.34
CA PHE A 24 -5.99 0.03 -0.52
C PHE A 24 -5.79 -1.03 0.56
N PRO A 25 -5.07 -2.12 0.25
CA PRO A 25 -4.65 -3.08 1.25
C PRO A 25 -3.67 -2.47 2.26
N ARG A 26 -3.82 -2.84 3.54
CA ARG A 26 -2.87 -2.58 4.62
C ARG A 26 -1.69 -3.54 4.58
N PHE A 27 -1.86 -4.72 3.96
CA PHE A 27 -0.88 -5.81 3.97
C PHE A 27 -0.46 -6.24 5.39
N LYS A 28 -1.44 -6.35 6.32
CA LYS A 28 -1.17 -6.61 7.75
C LYS A 28 -0.21 -7.76 7.99
N SER A 29 -0.49 -8.93 7.39
CA SER A 29 0.35 -10.12 7.60
C SER A 29 1.78 -9.93 7.10
N SER A 30 1.96 -9.29 5.94
CA SER A 30 3.28 -9.06 5.36
C SER A 30 4.07 -8.03 6.17
N ASN A 31 3.43 -6.97 6.65
CA ASN A 31 4.10 -5.97 7.48
C ASN A 31 4.48 -6.52 8.85
N VAL A 32 3.62 -7.34 9.47
CA VAL A 32 3.96 -8.03 10.73
C VAL A 32 5.12 -8.99 10.52
N LEU A 33 5.13 -9.76 9.43
CA LEU A 33 6.26 -10.63 9.10
C LEU A 33 7.55 -9.83 8.94
N ASN A 34 7.53 -8.70 8.22
CA ASN A 34 8.69 -7.83 8.06
C ASN A 34 9.22 -7.32 9.41
N LEU A 35 8.33 -6.89 10.32
CA LEU A 35 8.72 -6.45 11.66
C LEU A 35 9.36 -7.58 12.48
N LEU A 36 8.82 -8.81 12.40
CA LEU A 36 9.37 -9.97 13.09
C LEU A 36 10.76 -10.35 12.56
N LEU A 37 10.98 -10.27 11.25
CA LEU A 37 12.29 -10.54 10.64
C LEU A 37 13.31 -9.48 11.04
N LEU A 38 12.95 -8.19 10.99
CA LEU A 38 13.81 -7.10 11.45
C LEU A 38 14.15 -7.23 12.94
N GLN A 39 13.18 -7.64 13.78
CA GLN A 39 13.44 -7.91 15.20
C GLN A 39 14.45 -9.05 15.37
N ALA A 40 14.32 -10.14 14.63
CA ALA A 40 15.26 -11.26 14.70
C ALA A 40 16.68 -10.85 14.25
N GLU A 41 16.79 -10.06 13.17
CA GLU A 41 18.07 -9.50 12.70
C GLU A 41 18.72 -8.61 13.77
N ILE A 42 17.95 -7.70 14.38
CA ILE A 42 18.43 -6.83 15.46
C ILE A 42 18.90 -7.64 16.66
N SER A 43 18.11 -8.63 17.10
CA SER A 43 18.49 -9.49 18.22
C SER A 43 19.79 -10.27 17.95
N LYS A 44 20.02 -10.68 16.69
CA LYS A 44 21.28 -11.33 16.32
C LYS A 44 22.45 -10.35 16.38
N LEU A 45 22.30 -9.14 15.84
CA LEU A 45 23.33 -8.11 15.89
C LEU A 45 23.66 -7.68 17.34
N GLU A 46 22.66 -7.63 18.23
CA GLU A 46 22.87 -7.37 19.66
C GLU A 46 23.62 -8.49 20.38
N GLU A 47 23.40 -9.76 19.98
CA GLU A 47 24.20 -10.90 20.44
C GLU A 47 25.64 -10.80 19.95
N ASP A 48 25.83 -10.61 18.64
CA ASP A 48 27.16 -10.53 18.03
C ASP A 48 27.97 -9.36 18.60
N LEU A 49 27.34 -8.19 18.80
CA LEU A 49 28.00 -7.04 19.40
C LEU A 49 28.46 -7.33 20.84
N ARG A 50 27.65 -8.02 21.64
CA ARG A 50 28.05 -8.44 23.00
C ARG A 50 29.26 -9.36 22.96
N ASP A 51 29.24 -10.34 22.05
CA ASP A 51 30.35 -11.28 21.89
C ASP A 51 31.65 -10.58 21.46
N PHE A 52 31.57 -9.64 20.52
CA PHE A 52 32.75 -8.88 20.06
C PHE A 52 33.30 -7.94 21.13
N VAL A 53 32.44 -7.25 21.88
CA VAL A 53 32.86 -6.42 23.02
C VAL A 53 33.57 -7.27 24.08
N ASP A 54 33.03 -8.46 24.39
CA ASP A 54 33.64 -9.39 25.34
C ASP A 54 35.02 -9.88 24.85
N LEU A 55 35.17 -10.14 23.55
CA LEU A 55 36.44 -10.52 22.94
C LEU A 55 37.46 -9.37 22.98
N ASP A 56 37.03 -8.15 22.69
CA ASP A 56 37.86 -6.95 22.75
C ASP A 56 38.39 -6.70 24.16
N GLN A 57 37.53 -6.85 25.17
CA GLN A 57 37.92 -6.74 26.58
C GLN A 57 38.96 -7.79 26.97
N LYS A 58 38.81 -9.03 26.49
CA LYS A 58 39.74 -10.14 26.78
C LYS A 58 41.05 -10.06 25.99
N SER A 59 41.12 -9.24 24.94
CA SER A 59 42.31 -9.11 24.08
C SER A 59 43.51 -8.46 24.79
N GLY A 60 43.25 -7.66 25.84
CA GLY A 60 44.27 -6.88 26.54
C GLY A 60 44.86 -5.72 25.72
N GLN A 61 44.37 -5.45 24.51
CA GLN A 61 44.79 -4.30 23.70
C GLN A 61 44.10 -3.03 24.19
N PRO A 62 44.84 -1.99 24.64
CA PRO A 62 44.24 -0.79 25.20
C PRO A 62 43.25 -0.08 24.26
N SER A 63 43.54 -0.03 22.95
CA SER A 63 42.65 0.58 21.95
C SER A 63 41.28 -0.09 21.89
N ARG A 64 41.24 -1.42 21.91
CA ARG A 64 40.00 -2.22 21.83
C ARG A 64 39.22 -2.20 23.14
N VAL A 65 39.92 -2.28 24.28
CA VAL A 65 39.30 -2.18 25.60
C VAL A 65 38.64 -0.81 25.78
N ASN A 66 39.34 0.26 25.39
CA ASN A 66 38.84 1.63 25.53
C ASN A 66 37.65 1.93 24.61
N ALA A 67 37.52 1.25 23.46
CA ALA A 67 36.39 1.44 22.54
C ALA A 67 35.01 1.15 23.17
N SER A 68 34.96 0.35 24.24
CA SER A 68 33.71 0.12 25.00
C SER A 68 33.36 1.26 25.96
N LEU A 69 34.33 2.12 26.29
CA LEU A 69 34.22 3.18 27.30
C LEU A 69 34.21 4.59 26.68
N ASP A 70 34.82 4.73 25.50
CA ASP A 70 35.05 6.00 24.83
C ASP A 70 34.62 5.92 23.35
N TRP A 71 33.80 6.89 22.96
CA TRP A 71 33.30 7.03 21.60
C TRP A 71 34.42 7.38 20.61
N GLU A 72 35.39 8.21 21.01
CA GLU A 72 36.52 8.55 20.14
C GLU A 72 37.37 7.31 19.85
N ALA A 73 37.72 6.54 20.88
CA ALA A 73 38.41 5.26 20.74
C ALA A 73 37.66 4.24 19.86
N LEU A 74 36.32 4.24 19.90
CA LEU A 74 35.49 3.39 19.03
C LEU A 74 35.53 3.84 17.56
N CYS A 75 35.60 5.15 17.30
CA CYS A 75 35.73 5.70 15.96
C CYS A 75 37.10 5.41 15.34
N ASP A 76 38.13 5.38 16.19
CA ASP A 76 39.52 5.12 15.82
C ASP A 76 39.81 3.64 15.54
N LEU A 77 38.85 2.74 15.78
CA LEU A 77 38.97 1.35 15.34
C LEU A 77 39.06 1.26 13.82
N GLU A 78 39.75 0.23 13.36
CA GLU A 78 39.80 -0.15 11.94
C GLU A 78 38.38 -0.25 11.38
N GLU A 79 38.19 0.16 10.12
CA GLU A 79 36.86 0.18 9.50
C GLU A 79 36.21 -1.20 9.46
N ASP A 80 37.03 -2.24 9.23
CA ASP A 80 36.59 -3.64 9.21
C ASP A 80 36.54 -4.28 10.61
N HIS A 81 36.69 -3.49 11.69
CA HIS A 81 36.64 -4.02 13.04
C HIS A 81 35.24 -4.57 13.34
N PRO A 82 35.10 -5.84 13.79
CA PRO A 82 33.80 -6.49 13.97
C PRO A 82 32.83 -5.70 14.85
N THR A 83 33.30 -5.16 15.98
CA THR A 83 32.53 -4.31 16.90
C THR A 83 31.97 -3.06 16.22
N LYS A 84 32.80 -2.34 15.45
CA LYS A 84 32.42 -1.09 14.76
C LYS A 84 31.38 -1.38 13.68
N LYS A 85 31.66 -2.35 12.81
CA LYS A 85 30.76 -2.77 11.74
C LYS A 85 29.40 -3.25 12.25
N THR A 86 29.40 -4.12 13.25
CA THR A 86 28.17 -4.65 13.85
C THR A 86 27.32 -3.55 14.47
N LEU A 87 27.96 -2.56 15.11
CA LEU A 87 27.26 -1.40 15.68
C LEU A 87 26.63 -0.52 14.59
N GLU A 88 27.33 -0.29 13.48
CA GLU A 88 26.81 0.47 12.34
C GLU A 88 25.60 -0.24 11.72
N GLU A 89 25.73 -1.53 11.42
CA GLU A 89 24.61 -2.35 10.91
C GLU A 89 23.42 -2.35 11.87
N LEU A 90 23.67 -2.47 13.19
CA LEU A 90 22.63 -2.42 14.22
C LEU A 90 21.88 -1.08 14.20
N ARG A 91 22.60 0.05 14.07
CA ARG A 91 21.99 1.39 13.99
C ARG A 91 21.11 1.54 12.76
N GLU A 92 21.57 1.05 11.61
CA GLU A 92 20.77 1.05 10.38
C GLU A 92 19.50 0.22 10.52
N LYS A 93 19.63 -1.01 11.03
CA LYS A 93 18.48 -1.92 11.22
C LYS A 93 17.48 -1.39 12.24
N LEU A 94 17.94 -0.81 13.34
CA LEU A 94 17.08 -0.14 14.31
C LEU A 94 16.29 1.02 13.68
N SER A 95 16.94 1.83 12.84
CA SER A 95 16.27 2.91 12.11
C SER A 95 15.15 2.38 11.21
N VAL A 96 15.44 1.35 10.41
CA VAL A 96 14.48 0.71 9.51
C VAL A 96 13.32 0.09 10.30
N TYR A 97 13.61 -0.63 11.39
CA TYR A 97 12.61 -1.24 12.26
C TYR A 97 11.69 -0.18 12.88
N ASN A 98 12.25 0.87 13.47
CA ASN A 98 11.48 1.93 14.10
C ASN A 98 10.57 2.65 13.09
N GLN A 99 11.08 2.93 11.89
CA GLN A 99 10.28 3.52 10.82
C GLN A 99 9.14 2.60 10.39
N ALA A 100 9.42 1.31 10.17
CA ALA A 100 8.40 0.31 9.81
C ALA A 100 7.33 0.17 10.91
N LEU A 101 7.72 0.20 12.18
CA LEU A 101 6.81 0.11 13.32
C LEU A 101 5.87 1.32 13.39
N ILE A 102 6.41 2.53 13.24
CA ILE A 102 5.61 3.77 13.18
C ILE A 102 4.63 3.74 12.01
N GLN A 103 5.09 3.31 10.83
CA GLN A 103 4.23 3.15 9.66
C GLN A 103 3.09 2.16 9.94
N GLN A 104 3.39 1.01 10.55
CA GLN A 104 2.37 0.00 10.87
C GLN A 104 1.36 0.50 11.90
N ILE A 105 1.81 1.21 12.94
CA ILE A 105 0.91 1.88 13.90
C ILE A 105 -0.01 2.87 13.18
N THR A 106 0.54 3.66 12.27
CA THR A 106 -0.21 4.65 11.49
C THR A 106 -1.27 3.99 10.60
N LEU A 107 -0.90 2.92 9.88
CA LEU A 107 -1.82 2.15 9.03
C LEU A 107 -2.93 1.46 9.84
N ASN A 108 -2.60 0.93 11.02
CA ASN A 108 -3.57 0.28 11.90
C ASN A 108 -4.58 1.24 12.51
N ARG A 109 -4.22 2.52 12.67
CA ARG A 109 -5.14 3.57 13.14
C ARG A 109 -6.08 4.09 12.05
N GLN A 110 -5.79 3.82 10.77
CA GLN A 110 -6.68 4.23 9.68
C GLN A 110 -7.98 3.44 9.71
N ARG A 111 -9.08 4.13 9.41
CA ARG A 111 -10.41 3.51 9.37
C ARG A 111 -10.50 2.49 8.24
N THR A 112 -11.17 1.40 8.53
CA THR A 112 -11.68 0.46 7.53
C THR A 112 -12.68 1.20 6.61
N PRO A 113 -12.68 0.95 5.29
CA PRO A 113 -13.65 1.56 4.40
C PRO A 113 -15.05 1.12 4.78
N SER A 114 -16.04 1.96 4.49
CA SER A 114 -17.44 1.54 4.62
C SER A 114 -17.77 0.47 3.57
N TYR A 115 -18.68 -0.44 3.91
CA TYR A 115 -19.21 -1.43 2.96
C TYR A 115 -19.80 -0.75 1.72
N GLU A 116 -20.51 0.38 1.89
CA GLU A 116 -21.06 1.16 0.78
C GLU A 116 -19.98 1.60 -0.22
N ASN A 117 -18.87 2.15 0.27
CA ASN A 117 -17.78 2.61 -0.59
C ASN A 117 -17.09 1.46 -1.31
N LEU A 118 -16.89 0.34 -0.62
CA LEU A 118 -16.31 -0.87 -1.19
C LEU A 118 -17.23 -1.47 -2.27
N ASP A 119 -18.55 -1.45 -2.07
CA ASP A 119 -19.51 -1.94 -3.04
C ASP A 119 -19.61 -1.03 -4.28
N ILE A 120 -19.47 0.29 -4.12
CA ILE A 120 -19.34 1.22 -5.24
C ILE A 120 -18.11 0.86 -6.09
N LEU A 121 -16.97 0.60 -5.44
CA LEU A 121 -15.74 0.21 -6.12
C LEU A 121 -15.90 -1.13 -6.85
N ARG A 122 -16.46 -2.15 -6.18
CA ARG A 122 -16.72 -3.46 -6.79
C ARG A 122 -17.69 -3.36 -7.96
N GLY A 123 -18.74 -2.55 -7.82
CA GLY A 123 -19.70 -2.28 -8.89
C GLY A 123 -19.03 -1.65 -10.11
N TRP A 124 -18.13 -0.68 -9.89
CA TRP A 124 -17.33 -0.08 -10.96
C TRP A 124 -16.43 -1.12 -11.65
N LEU A 125 -15.72 -1.95 -10.88
CA LEU A 125 -14.84 -3.00 -11.43
C LEU A 125 -15.59 -4.04 -12.27
N ARG A 126 -16.87 -4.31 -11.95
CA ARG A 126 -17.74 -5.26 -12.68
C ARG A 126 -18.49 -4.61 -13.86
N ASP A 127 -18.59 -3.28 -13.92
CA ASP A 127 -19.35 -2.57 -14.96
C ASP A 127 -18.62 -2.63 -16.32
N THR A 128 -19.30 -3.20 -17.32
CA THR A 128 -18.80 -3.33 -18.70
C THR A 128 -18.60 -1.99 -19.40
N GLN A 129 -19.21 -0.91 -18.88
CA GLN A 129 -19.05 0.48 -19.33
C GLN A 129 -18.26 1.34 -18.33
N GLY A 130 -17.93 0.78 -17.17
CA GLY A 130 -17.32 1.45 -16.04
C GLY A 130 -15.88 1.00 -15.80
N GLY A 131 -15.15 0.64 -16.85
CA GLY A 131 -13.71 0.51 -16.78
C GLY A 131 -13.13 -0.63 -17.61
N LYS A 132 -13.91 -1.68 -17.93
CA LYS A 132 -13.36 -2.97 -18.46
C LYS A 132 -11.98 -3.19 -17.85
N SER A 133 -11.89 -3.15 -16.51
CA SER A 133 -10.60 -2.89 -15.88
C SER A 133 -9.58 -3.94 -16.31
N GLU A 134 -10.06 -5.14 -16.69
CA GLU A 134 -9.25 -6.24 -17.22
C GLU A 134 -7.99 -6.40 -16.37
N LEU A 135 -8.13 -6.13 -15.06
CA LEU A 135 -7.02 -6.23 -14.14
C LEU A 135 -6.65 -7.70 -14.16
N ARG A 136 -5.37 -7.95 -14.42
CA ARG A 136 -4.81 -9.29 -14.49
C ARG A 136 -3.71 -9.43 -13.46
N GLY A 137 -3.48 -10.66 -13.05
CA GLY A 137 -2.41 -11.02 -12.13
C GLY A 137 -2.80 -10.94 -10.65
N PRO A 138 -1.83 -11.18 -9.74
CA PRO A 138 -2.07 -11.42 -8.32
C PRO A 138 -2.73 -10.28 -7.52
N GLY A 139 -2.80 -9.07 -8.08
CA GLY A 139 -3.45 -7.90 -7.46
C GLY A 139 -4.87 -7.62 -7.95
N ALA A 140 -5.32 -8.29 -9.01
CA ALA A 140 -6.60 -7.98 -9.67
C ALA A 140 -7.82 -8.23 -8.76
N MET A 141 -7.73 -9.24 -7.89
CA MET A 141 -8.81 -9.64 -7.00
C MET A 141 -8.78 -8.92 -5.64
N THR A 142 -7.87 -7.97 -5.42
CA THR A 142 -7.66 -7.31 -4.10
C THR A 142 -8.96 -6.86 -3.43
N TRP A 143 -9.89 -6.30 -4.22
CA TRP A 143 -11.17 -5.75 -3.73
C TRP A 143 -12.36 -6.69 -3.91
N SER A 144 -12.17 -7.91 -4.40
CA SER A 144 -13.23 -8.91 -4.52
C SER A 144 -13.72 -9.37 -3.14
N GLU A 145 -14.71 -10.26 -3.10
CA GLU A 145 -15.08 -10.92 -1.85
C GLU A 145 -14.03 -11.96 -1.45
N VAL A 146 -13.90 -12.25 -0.15
CA VAL A 146 -12.89 -13.19 0.36
C VAL A 146 -12.98 -14.58 -0.31
N PRO A 147 -14.17 -15.16 -0.53
CA PRO A 147 -14.28 -16.44 -1.27
C PRO A 147 -13.70 -16.40 -2.68
N ASP A 148 -13.65 -15.22 -3.31
CA ASP A 148 -13.18 -15.02 -4.69
C ASP A 148 -11.69 -14.63 -4.75
N GLY A 149 -10.94 -14.77 -3.65
CA GLY A 149 -9.54 -14.34 -3.54
C GLY A 149 -9.36 -12.86 -3.18
N GLY A 150 -10.42 -12.21 -2.71
CA GLY A 150 -10.36 -10.87 -2.14
C GLY A 150 -9.77 -10.81 -0.75
N ARG A 151 -9.45 -9.60 -0.30
CA ARG A 151 -8.97 -9.38 1.08
C ARG A 151 -10.12 -9.16 2.04
N ALA A 152 -9.90 -9.57 3.29
CA ALA A 152 -10.79 -9.23 4.39
C ALA A 152 -10.90 -7.70 4.50
N VAL A 153 -12.11 -7.21 4.82
CA VAL A 153 -12.40 -5.77 4.84
C VAL A 153 -11.51 -5.08 5.88
N GLU A 154 -11.18 -5.75 6.98
CA GLU A 154 -10.28 -5.30 8.03
C GLU A 154 -8.82 -5.15 7.56
N ASP A 155 -8.42 -5.76 6.46
CA ASP A 155 -7.11 -5.56 5.81
C ASP A 155 -7.16 -4.48 4.73
N LEU A 156 -8.31 -3.82 4.51
CA LEU A 156 -8.47 -2.71 3.56
C LEU A 156 -8.64 -1.37 4.29
N LEU A 157 -7.98 -0.32 3.81
CA LEU A 157 -8.09 1.05 4.34
C LEU A 157 -8.61 1.99 3.25
N GLY A 158 -9.43 2.97 3.63
CA GLY A 158 -9.81 4.07 2.74
C GLY A 158 -8.86 5.26 2.92
N LEU A 159 -8.40 5.88 1.83
CA LEU A 159 -7.59 7.11 1.89
C LEU A 159 -8.41 8.35 2.24
N SER A 160 -9.72 8.37 1.94
CA SER A 160 -10.56 9.48 2.38
C SER A 160 -10.76 9.41 3.89
N SER A 161 -10.13 10.35 4.62
CA SER A 161 -10.70 10.73 5.91
C SER A 161 -12.08 11.31 5.61
N SER A 162 -13.11 10.87 6.32
CA SER A 162 -14.46 11.44 6.24
C SER A 162 -14.53 12.88 6.80
N ARG A 163 -13.50 13.70 6.54
CA ARG A 163 -13.37 15.13 6.84
C ARG A 163 -13.46 15.98 5.56
N GLN A 164 -13.84 15.39 4.43
CA GLN A 164 -14.44 16.17 3.37
C GLN A 164 -15.93 16.19 3.67
N GLU A 165 -16.42 17.32 4.19
CA GLU A 165 -17.86 17.57 4.27
C GLU A 165 -18.47 17.14 2.93
N ARG A 166 -19.51 16.30 2.97
CA ARG A 166 -20.33 15.94 1.82
C ARG A 166 -20.94 17.24 1.26
N THR A 167 -20.15 17.99 0.52
CA THR A 167 -20.56 19.24 -0.08
C THR A 167 -21.55 18.86 -1.17
N VAL A 168 -22.65 19.61 -1.25
CA VAL A 168 -23.74 19.40 -2.21
C VAL A 168 -23.20 19.28 -3.65
N VAL A 169 -22.05 19.89 -3.92
CA VAL A 169 -21.26 19.79 -5.16
C VAL A 169 -20.83 18.36 -5.48
N HIS A 170 -20.30 17.59 -4.52
CA HIS A 170 -19.91 16.19 -4.78
C HIS A 170 -21.12 15.30 -5.06
N ALA A 171 -22.24 15.51 -4.37
CA ALA A 171 -23.48 14.81 -4.66
C ALA A 171 -24.04 15.18 -6.04
N PHE A 172 -23.97 16.46 -6.41
CA PHE A 172 -24.41 16.96 -7.71
C PHE A 172 -23.52 16.46 -8.85
N LEU A 173 -22.19 16.46 -8.69
CA LEU A 173 -21.26 15.92 -9.69
C LEU A 173 -21.44 14.41 -9.86
N ARG A 174 -21.69 13.68 -8.77
CA ARG A 174 -22.02 12.25 -8.81
C ARG A 174 -23.35 12.00 -9.53
N ALA A 175 -24.38 12.80 -9.25
CA ALA A 175 -25.68 12.72 -9.94
C ALA A 175 -25.56 13.08 -11.43
N LEU A 176 -24.83 14.14 -11.76
CA LEU A 176 -24.60 14.58 -13.13
C LEU A 176 -23.83 13.53 -13.93
N PHE A 177 -22.81 12.91 -13.35
CA PHE A 177 -22.09 11.82 -13.99
C PHE A 177 -22.98 10.59 -14.24
N LEU A 178 -23.82 10.21 -13.26
CA LEU A 178 -24.79 9.12 -13.45
C LEU A 178 -25.86 9.46 -14.50
N LEU A 179 -26.27 10.73 -14.61
CA LEU A 179 -27.21 11.22 -15.63
C LEU A 179 -26.58 11.24 -17.02
N LEU A 180 -25.35 11.72 -17.15
CA LEU A 180 -24.59 11.67 -18.42
C LEU A 180 -24.36 10.22 -18.86
N LYS A 181 -24.08 9.30 -17.93
CA LYS A 181 -24.04 7.86 -18.21
C LYS A 181 -25.39 7.31 -18.66
N ARG A 182 -26.51 7.74 -18.06
CA ARG A 182 -27.87 7.36 -18.51
C ARG A 182 -28.21 7.88 -19.90
N PHE A 183 -27.79 9.11 -20.22
CA PHE A 183 -27.98 9.70 -21.55
C PHE A 183 -27.16 8.98 -22.63
N ALA A 184 -25.89 8.69 -22.36
CA ALA A 184 -25.05 7.87 -23.23
C ALA A 184 -25.63 6.45 -23.47
N ARG A 185 -26.40 5.92 -22.50
CA ARG A 185 -27.13 4.65 -22.60
C ARG A 185 -28.38 4.74 -23.51
N SER A 186 -29.03 5.90 -23.60
CA SER A 186 -30.24 6.13 -24.40
C SER A 186 -29.93 6.25 -25.89
N GLU A 187 -28.84 6.93 -26.26
CA GLU A 187 -28.45 7.07 -27.67
C GLU A 187 -27.94 5.76 -28.29
N ALA A 188 -27.27 4.91 -27.50
CA ALA A 188 -26.82 3.60 -27.96
C ALA A 188 -27.96 2.61 -28.23
N PHE A 189 -29.15 2.82 -27.66
CA PHE A 189 -30.33 1.99 -27.87
C PHE A 189 -31.17 2.44 -29.08
N SER A 190 -31.18 3.74 -29.40
CA SER A 190 -31.90 4.31 -30.56
C SER A 190 -31.23 4.03 -31.92
N GLY A 191 -29.95 3.64 -31.95
CA GLY A 191 -29.19 3.45 -33.19
C GLY A 191 -29.28 2.06 -33.82
N ARG A 192 -30.06 1.11 -33.27
CA ARG A 192 -30.06 -0.30 -33.71
C ARG A 192 -31.34 -0.77 -34.41
N ASP A 193 -32.36 0.06 -34.58
CA ASP A 193 -33.68 -0.37 -35.11
C ASP A 193 -34.07 0.19 -36.50
N SER A 194 -33.21 0.96 -37.17
CA SER A 194 -33.53 1.55 -38.48
C SER A 194 -32.96 0.80 -39.70
N SER A 195 -32.40 -0.41 -39.53
CA SER A 195 -31.67 -1.12 -40.60
C SER A 195 -32.27 -2.48 -41.00
N LYS A 196 -33.58 -2.68 -40.82
CA LYS A 196 -34.28 -3.90 -41.28
C LYS A 196 -35.66 -3.63 -41.87
N ILE A 197 -35.83 -2.60 -42.70
CA ILE A 197 -36.95 -2.55 -43.65
C ILE A 197 -36.45 -1.82 -44.89
N VAL A 198 -36.07 -2.56 -45.94
CA VAL A 198 -36.17 -2.29 -47.39
C VAL A 198 -35.23 -3.27 -48.09
N ALA A 199 -35.74 -4.46 -48.41
CA ALA A 199 -35.23 -5.33 -49.46
C ALA A 199 -36.29 -6.40 -49.77
N GLU A 200 -37.44 -5.99 -50.31
CA GLU A 200 -38.30 -6.88 -51.08
C GLU A 200 -39.24 -6.06 -51.97
N LYS A 201 -38.82 -5.84 -53.23
CA LYS A 201 -39.67 -5.80 -54.42
C LYS A 201 -38.83 -5.80 -55.69
#